data_AF-A0A1G4GVR8-F1
#
_entry.id   AF-A0A1G4GVR8-F1
#
_cell.length_a   1.000
_cell.length_b   1.000
_cell.length_c   1.000
_cell.angle_alpha   90.00
_cell.angle_beta   90.00
_cell.angle_gamma   90.00
#
_symmetry.space_group_name_H-M   'P 1'
#
loop_
_entity.id
_entity.type
_entity.pdbx_description
1 polymer ?
#
loop_
_entity_poly.entity_id
_entity_poly.type
_entity_poly.pdbx_seq_one_letter_code
_entity_poly.pdbx_strand_id
1 'polypeptide(L)'
;MKTSKNLEDISKEQHPKRIEACEHFYYWLSDHIWSLFGKNERYIKDKPAALNFLSIVYDIMYRLNIPECLFHYNPYDSEDILREKKHLYYYFKYHDKIKSAITPNKVGRKNNLYCDYLNHIRKLYEKYVPRCCSCFSGPNKCSEYCKEYFTCDERYYPADLLTKLGCNGEKPIKSAGEIFKNVTVNRKDLIIRQSNLTGYSFGELYKDPFYRFAFSGFTLLGILSTFFVFYKFTPVGTWLNRGGSNRRDITQAMLEKHMQQELSDLREIPPKIKSQKKRLRIAYQNN
;
A
#
# COMPACT_ATOMS: atom_id res chain seq x y z
N MET A 1 4.49 33.47 9.54
CA MET A 1 5.61 32.53 9.26
C MET A 1 5.51 32.07 7.81
N LYS A 2 6.61 31.95 7.05
CA LYS A 2 6.60 31.59 5.61
C LYS A 2 5.81 30.31 5.31
N THR A 3 5.89 29.33 6.21
CA THR A 3 5.17 28.04 6.12
C THR A 3 3.64 28.17 6.16
N SER A 4 3.09 29.00 7.05
CA SER A 4 1.62 29.22 7.14
C SER A 4 1.07 29.82 5.86
N LYS A 5 1.75 30.85 5.33
CA LYS A 5 1.33 31.53 4.11
C LYS A 5 1.33 30.59 2.90
N ASN A 6 2.37 29.75 2.77
CA ASN A 6 2.42 28.75 1.71
C ASN A 6 1.23 27.78 1.78
N LEU A 7 0.87 27.30 2.97
CA LEU A 7 -0.26 26.41 3.16
C LEU A 7 -1.62 27.09 2.89
N GLU A 8 -1.77 28.35 3.31
CA GLU A 8 -2.96 29.16 3.00
C GLU A 8 -3.13 29.41 1.49
N ASP A 9 -2.04 29.55 0.75
CA ASP A 9 -2.11 29.70 -0.70
C ASP A 9 -2.45 28.36 -1.37
N ILE A 10 -1.89 27.25 -0.88
CA ILE A 10 -2.23 25.89 -1.34
C ILE A 10 -3.71 25.56 -1.08
N SER A 11 -4.27 25.96 0.06
CA SER A 11 -5.67 25.65 0.39
C SER A 11 -6.68 26.34 -0.53
N LYS A 12 -6.28 27.44 -1.20
CA LYS A 12 -7.10 28.15 -2.20
C LYS A 12 -7.08 27.48 -3.57
N GLU A 13 -6.12 26.60 -3.84
CA GLU A 13 -6.03 25.89 -5.12
C GLU A 13 -7.13 24.82 -5.26
N GLN A 14 -7.53 24.55 -6.50
CA GLN A 14 -8.48 23.49 -6.82
C GLN A 14 -7.76 22.20 -7.25
N HIS A 15 -8.44 21.07 -7.14
CA HIS A 15 -7.96 19.81 -7.74
C HIS A 15 -7.84 19.94 -9.27
N PRO A 16 -6.82 19.31 -9.91
CA PRO A 16 -5.72 18.53 -9.32
C PRO A 16 -4.50 19.37 -8.90
N LYS A 17 -4.47 20.67 -9.20
CA LYS A 17 -3.32 21.57 -8.93
C LYS A 17 -2.95 21.60 -7.44
N ARG A 18 -3.94 21.53 -6.56
CA ARG A 18 -3.73 21.46 -5.11
C ARG A 18 -2.88 20.26 -4.69
N ILE A 19 -3.11 19.06 -5.24
CA ILE A 19 -2.28 17.87 -4.96
C ILE A 19 -0.84 18.15 -5.36
N GLU A 20 -0.63 18.66 -6.57
CA GLU A 20 0.72 18.96 -7.06
C GLU A 20 1.43 19.98 -6.16
N ALA A 21 0.71 21.00 -5.70
CA ALA A 21 1.24 21.99 -4.77
C ALA A 21 1.55 21.38 -3.39
N CYS A 22 0.71 20.47 -2.89
CA CYS A 22 0.95 19.69 -1.68
C CYS A 22 2.28 18.90 -1.79
N GLU A 23 2.48 18.17 -2.89
CA GLU A 23 3.67 17.34 -3.10
C GLU A 23 4.95 18.21 -3.20
N HIS A 24 4.88 19.34 -3.88
CA HIS A 24 5.98 20.32 -3.92
C HIS A 24 6.29 20.88 -2.52
N PHE A 25 5.24 21.19 -1.77
CA PHE A 25 5.35 21.70 -0.41
C PHE A 25 6.02 20.67 0.52
N TYR A 26 5.72 19.38 0.39
CA TYR A 26 6.36 18.32 1.18
C TYR A 26 7.89 18.33 1.06
N TYR A 27 8.39 18.38 -0.18
CA TYR A 27 9.84 18.43 -0.40
C TYR A 27 10.46 19.76 0.04
N TRP A 28 9.76 20.87 -0.17
CA TRP A 28 10.21 22.17 0.34
C TRP A 28 10.27 22.20 1.87
N LEU A 29 9.25 21.67 2.54
CA LEU A 29 9.18 21.56 4.00
C LEU A 29 10.32 20.69 4.52
N SER A 30 10.60 19.56 3.86
CA SER A 30 11.71 18.67 4.21
C SER A 30 13.05 19.40 4.16
N ASP A 31 13.34 20.11 3.06
CA ASP A 31 14.55 20.92 2.93
C ASP A 31 14.61 22.01 4.02
N HIS A 32 13.47 22.64 4.31
CA HIS A 32 13.39 23.68 5.33
C HIS A 32 13.67 23.15 6.74
N ILE A 33 13.09 22.00 7.11
CA ILE A 33 13.36 21.33 8.39
C ILE A 33 14.85 21.01 8.53
N TRP A 34 15.47 20.43 7.50
CA TRP A 34 16.91 20.14 7.52
C TRP A 34 17.76 21.39 7.66
N SER A 35 17.41 22.47 6.95
CA SER A 35 18.14 23.74 7.06
C SER A 35 18.10 24.36 8.45
N LEU A 36 17.00 24.16 9.19
CA LEU A 36 16.81 24.72 10.53
C LEU A 36 17.38 23.82 11.64
N PHE A 37 17.22 22.51 11.51
CA PHE A 37 17.41 21.56 12.62
C PHE A 37 18.46 20.47 12.35
N GLY A 38 18.90 20.30 11.10
CA GLY A 38 19.75 19.18 10.69
C GLY A 38 21.26 19.39 10.84
N LYS A 39 21.71 20.60 11.23
CA LYS A 39 23.14 20.89 11.35
C LYS A 39 23.80 19.98 12.39
N ASN A 40 24.87 19.29 11.98
CA ASN A 40 25.64 18.32 12.78
C ASN A 40 24.88 17.04 13.15
N GLU A 41 23.76 16.76 12.50
CA GLU A 41 22.93 15.60 12.81
C GLU A 41 22.92 14.58 11.68
N ARG A 42 22.77 13.30 12.05
CA ARG A 42 22.53 12.23 11.07
C ARG A 42 21.04 12.08 10.74
N TYR A 43 20.17 12.32 11.72
CA TYR A 43 18.72 12.15 11.61
C TYR A 43 17.99 13.24 12.40
N ILE A 44 16.76 13.57 12.00
CA ILE A 44 15.95 14.59 12.68
C ILE A 44 15.15 14.02 13.86
N LYS A 45 14.98 12.69 13.93
CA LYS A 45 14.20 12.02 14.99
C LYS A 45 14.56 12.43 16.43
N ASP A 46 15.82 12.76 16.68
CA ASP A 46 16.32 13.09 18.01
C ASP A 46 16.26 14.60 18.31
N LYS A 47 15.54 15.38 17.49
CA LYS A 47 15.36 16.83 17.64
C LYS A 47 13.92 17.18 18.03
N PRO A 48 13.63 17.37 19.33
CA PRO A 48 12.30 17.77 19.81
C PRO A 48 11.77 19.03 19.13
N ALA A 49 12.63 20.03 18.87
CA ALA A 49 12.25 21.26 18.20
C ALA A 49 11.73 21.02 16.76
N ALA A 50 12.32 20.05 16.03
CA ALA A 50 11.88 19.71 14.69
C ALA A 50 10.55 18.95 14.71
N LEU A 51 10.36 18.04 15.67
CA LEU A 51 9.09 17.31 15.84
C LEU A 51 7.95 18.25 16.24
N ASN A 52 8.21 19.19 17.15
CA ASN A 52 7.25 20.23 17.53
C ASN A 52 6.89 21.13 16.34
N PHE A 53 7.89 21.53 15.55
CA PHE A 53 7.65 22.30 14.33
C PHE A 53 6.76 21.54 13.33
N LEU A 54 7.05 20.26 13.10
CA LEU A 54 6.25 19.41 12.22
C LEU A 54 4.80 19.26 12.72
N SER A 55 4.61 19.06 14.03
CA SER A 55 3.28 19.00 14.64
C SER A 55 2.47 20.27 14.36
N ILE A 56 3.07 21.45 14.50
CA ILE A 56 2.42 22.74 14.20
C ILE A 56 2.03 22.81 12.72
N VAL A 57 2.89 22.34 11.83
CA VAL A 57 2.61 22.33 10.38
C VAL A 57 1.43 21.42 10.05
N TYR A 58 1.36 20.21 10.64
CA TYR A 58 0.22 19.31 10.44
C TYR A 58 -1.08 19.87 11.04
N ASP A 59 -1.03 20.53 12.20
CA ASP A 59 -2.20 21.21 12.77
C ASP A 59 -2.76 22.28 11.82
N ILE A 60 -1.88 23.04 11.15
CA ILE A 60 -2.29 24.04 10.15
C ILE A 60 -2.96 23.36 8.96
N MET A 61 -2.38 22.27 8.43
CA MET A 61 -2.98 21.51 7.33
C MET A 61 -4.38 20.99 7.69
N TYR A 62 -4.56 20.51 8.90
CA TYR A 62 -5.86 20.06 9.40
C TYR A 62 -6.88 21.21 9.47
N ARG A 63 -6.49 22.35 10.05
CA ARG A 63 -7.35 23.55 10.15
C ARG A 63 -7.75 24.12 8.79
N LEU A 64 -6.86 24.03 7.80
CA LEU A 64 -7.12 24.48 6.43
C LEU A 64 -7.92 23.46 5.60
N ASN A 65 -8.27 22.30 6.17
CA ASN A 65 -9.03 21.23 5.52
C ASN A 65 -8.40 20.75 4.20
N ILE A 66 -7.09 20.48 4.23
CA ILE A 66 -6.31 19.94 3.11
C ILE A 66 -5.69 18.58 3.47
N PRO A 67 -6.50 17.54 3.76
CA PRO A 67 -6.00 16.24 4.20
C PRO A 67 -5.09 15.55 3.17
N GLU A 68 -5.22 15.86 1.88
CA GLU A 68 -4.33 15.35 0.84
C GLU A 68 -2.88 15.88 0.94
N CYS A 69 -2.65 16.96 1.69
CA CYS A 69 -1.32 17.48 1.98
C CYS A 69 -0.63 16.77 3.17
N LEU A 70 -1.32 15.84 3.85
CA LEU A 70 -0.78 15.13 5.02
C LEU A 70 0.16 13.98 4.59
N PHE A 71 1.34 14.33 4.09
CA PHE A 71 2.37 13.34 3.77
C PHE A 71 3.03 12.79 5.02
N HIS A 72 3.41 11.51 4.97
CA HIS A 72 4.19 10.88 6.03
C HIS A 72 5.65 11.33 5.97
N TYR A 73 6.01 12.34 6.76
CA TYR A 73 7.41 12.69 6.99
C TYR A 73 8.09 11.63 7.86
N ASN A 74 9.14 10.99 7.34
CA ASN A 74 9.94 10.02 8.08
C ASN A 74 11.14 10.70 8.76
N PRO A 75 11.13 10.91 10.09
CA PRO A 75 12.23 11.59 10.78
C PRO A 75 13.52 10.76 10.88
N TYR A 76 13.47 9.48 10.48
CA TYR A 76 14.61 8.57 10.39
C TYR A 76 15.32 8.65 9.04
N ASP A 77 14.75 9.32 8.03
CA ASP A 77 15.49 9.57 6.80
C ASP A 77 16.57 10.63 7.08
N SER A 78 17.79 10.36 6.62
CA SER A 78 18.85 11.37 6.57
C SER A 78 18.64 12.34 5.40
N GLU A 79 19.36 13.46 5.39
CA GLU A 79 19.25 14.49 4.35
C GLU A 79 19.49 13.93 2.95
N ASP A 80 20.50 13.07 2.80
CA ASP A 80 20.84 12.40 1.56
C ASP A 80 19.72 11.48 1.08
N ILE A 81 19.08 10.72 1.98
CA ILE A 81 17.96 9.84 1.65
C ILE A 81 16.75 10.65 1.18
N LEU A 82 16.42 11.77 1.84
CA LEU A 82 15.33 12.64 1.39
C LEU A 82 15.61 13.25 0.01
N ARG A 83 16.85 13.66 -0.24
CA ARG A 83 17.28 14.15 -1.55
C ARG A 83 17.15 13.09 -2.64
N GLU A 84 17.53 11.84 -2.35
CA GLU A 84 17.34 10.73 -3.29
C GLU A 84 15.85 10.46 -3.59
N LYS A 85 15.00 10.40 -2.55
CA LYS A 85 13.53 10.26 -2.71
C LYS A 85 12.96 11.39 -3.56
N LYS A 86 13.40 12.63 -3.33
CA LYS A 86 13.00 13.82 -4.10
C LYS A 86 13.39 13.70 -5.58
N HIS A 87 14.62 13.28 -5.88
CA HIS A 87 15.06 13.08 -7.27
C HIS A 87 14.26 11.99 -7.99
N LEU A 88 13.96 10.89 -7.31
CA LEU A 88 13.14 9.80 -7.83
C LEU A 88 11.72 10.28 -8.13
N TYR A 89 11.06 10.89 -7.15
CA TYR A 89 9.72 11.43 -7.31
C TYR A 89 9.60 12.36 -8.52
N TYR A 90 10.50 13.34 -8.65
CA TYR A 90 10.46 14.26 -9.79
C TYR A 90 10.77 13.60 -11.12
N TYR A 91 11.65 12.59 -11.11
CA TYR A 91 11.94 11.82 -12.31
C TYR A 91 10.68 11.10 -12.80
N PHE A 92 9.96 10.38 -11.93
CA PHE A 92 8.71 9.70 -12.31
C PHE A 92 7.64 10.70 -12.75
N LYS A 93 7.42 11.78 -11.98
CA LYS A 93 6.41 12.81 -12.27
C LYS A 93 6.62 13.50 -13.62
N TYR A 94 7.88 13.74 -14.01
CA TYR A 94 8.22 14.46 -15.23
C TYR A 94 8.85 13.57 -16.32
N HIS A 95 8.75 12.25 -16.19
CA HIS A 95 9.39 11.30 -17.09
C HIS A 95 9.05 11.56 -18.56
N ASP A 96 7.78 11.76 -18.90
CA ASP A 96 7.35 11.98 -20.29
C ASP A 96 7.87 13.30 -20.86
N LYS A 97 7.97 14.34 -20.02
CA LYS A 97 8.60 15.62 -20.40
C LYS A 97 10.11 15.45 -20.62
N ILE A 98 10.79 14.69 -19.76
CA ILE A 98 12.21 14.38 -19.91
C ILE A 98 12.45 13.60 -21.21
N LYS A 99 11.66 12.55 -21.44
CA LYS A 99 11.72 11.69 -22.63
C LYS A 99 11.48 12.47 -23.92
N SER A 100 10.51 13.37 -23.95
CA SER A 100 10.22 14.21 -25.13
C SER A 100 11.26 15.31 -25.36
N ALA A 101 11.91 15.82 -24.30
CA ALA A 101 12.98 16.81 -24.41
C ALA A 101 14.31 16.22 -24.93
N ILE A 102 14.43 14.90 -24.96
CA ILE A 102 15.57 14.16 -25.52
C ILE A 102 15.36 14.04 -27.03
N THR A 103 15.91 15.01 -27.77
CA THR A 103 15.92 15.03 -29.24
C THR A 103 17.25 14.51 -29.79
N PRO A 104 17.27 13.87 -30.96
CA PRO A 104 18.49 13.36 -31.62
C PRO A 104 19.60 14.41 -31.77
N ASN A 105 19.26 15.70 -31.90
CA ASN A 105 20.24 16.78 -32.08
C ASN A 105 21.03 17.13 -30.79
N LYS A 106 20.68 16.55 -29.63
CA LYS A 106 21.45 16.66 -28.37
C LYS A 106 22.39 15.46 -28.15
N VAL A 107 22.38 14.49 -29.07
CA VAL A 107 23.21 13.28 -29.03
C VAL A 107 24.64 13.65 -29.42
N GLY A 108 25.62 13.19 -28.63
CA GLY A 108 27.04 13.29 -28.99
C GLY A 108 27.85 14.45 -28.37
N ARG A 109 27.26 15.35 -27.57
CA ARG A 109 28.08 16.25 -26.73
C ARG A 109 28.55 15.52 -25.48
N LYS A 110 29.84 15.19 -25.39
CA LYS A 110 30.51 14.92 -24.11
C LYS A 110 30.14 16.04 -23.12
N ASN A 111 29.80 15.69 -21.88
CA ASN A 111 29.32 16.58 -20.82
C ASN A 111 27.90 17.12 -21.02
N ASN A 112 26.97 16.25 -21.40
CA ASN A 112 25.55 16.59 -21.43
C ASN A 112 24.95 16.44 -20.02
N LEU A 113 24.45 17.51 -19.42
CA LEU A 113 23.73 17.52 -18.13
C LEU A 113 22.64 16.44 -18.05
N TYR A 114 22.02 16.08 -19.18
CA TYR A 114 21.06 14.99 -19.25
C TYR A 114 21.70 13.62 -18.96
N CYS A 115 22.92 13.36 -19.44
CA CYS A 115 23.65 12.13 -19.13
C CYS A 115 23.98 12.05 -17.64
N ASP A 116 24.43 13.14 -17.02
CA ASP A 116 24.76 13.16 -15.59
C ASP A 116 23.52 12.89 -14.74
N TYR A 117 22.42 13.57 -15.05
CA TYR A 117 21.14 13.38 -14.37
C TYR A 117 20.60 11.96 -14.56
N LEU A 118 20.53 11.44 -15.79
CA LEU A 118 20.02 10.09 -16.04
C LEU A 118 20.92 9.00 -15.44
N ASN A 119 22.24 9.21 -15.40
CA ASN A 119 23.16 8.31 -14.70
C ASN A 119 22.94 8.33 -13.19
N HIS A 120 22.67 9.51 -12.62
CA HIS A 120 22.29 9.63 -11.22
C HIS A 120 20.98 8.88 -10.94
N ILE A 121 19.94 9.10 -11.75
CA ILE A 121 18.66 8.37 -11.64
C ILE A 121 18.86 6.87 -11.82
N ARG A 122 19.70 6.42 -12.75
CA ARG A 122 20.03 4.99 -12.91
C ARG A 122 20.57 4.40 -11.62
N LYS A 123 21.56 5.06 -10.99
CA LYS A 123 22.15 4.63 -9.71
C LYS A 123 21.09 4.55 -8.61
N LEU A 124 20.17 5.52 -8.54
CA LEU A 124 19.06 5.49 -7.60
C LEU A 124 18.07 4.36 -7.90
N TYR A 125 17.70 4.18 -9.16
CA TYR A 125 16.76 3.13 -9.57
C TYR A 125 17.28 1.75 -9.18
N GLU A 126 18.54 1.45 -9.50
CA GLU A 126 19.21 0.20 -9.09
C GLU A 126 19.28 0.03 -7.56
N LYS A 127 19.43 1.13 -6.80
CA LYS A 127 19.46 1.11 -5.33
C LYS A 127 18.08 0.80 -4.72
N TYR A 128 17.01 1.31 -5.31
CA TYR A 128 15.67 1.28 -4.72
C TYR A 128 14.78 0.14 -5.23
N VAL A 129 15.00 -0.41 -6.43
CA VAL A 129 14.27 -1.61 -6.89
C VAL A 129 14.26 -2.74 -5.83
N PRO A 130 15.41 -3.20 -5.28
CA PRO A 130 15.41 -4.26 -4.28
C PRO A 130 14.77 -3.89 -2.93
N ARG A 131 14.56 -2.60 -2.67
CA ARG A 131 13.96 -2.10 -1.43
C ARG A 131 12.46 -1.86 -1.55
N CYS A 132 12.02 -1.49 -2.75
CA CYS A 132 10.69 -0.99 -3.01
C CYS A 132 9.83 -1.95 -3.83
N CYS A 133 10.43 -2.92 -4.52
CA CYS A 133 9.73 -3.80 -5.43
C CYS A 133 9.80 -5.26 -5.00
N SER A 134 8.66 -5.96 -5.08
CA SER A 134 8.59 -7.42 -5.01
C SER A 134 7.68 -7.93 -6.12
N CYS A 135 8.23 -8.72 -7.03
CA CYS A 135 7.53 -9.18 -8.23
C CYS A 135 7.25 -10.68 -8.16
N PHE A 136 6.24 -11.15 -8.88
CA PHE A 136 5.90 -12.57 -8.98
C PHE A 136 5.88 -13.01 -10.44
N SER A 137 6.34 -14.22 -10.72
CA SER A 137 6.27 -14.78 -12.08
C SER A 137 4.80 -15.06 -12.45
N GLY A 138 4.19 -14.19 -13.26
CA GLY A 138 2.78 -14.31 -13.69
C GLY A 138 2.15 -12.97 -14.12
N PRO A 139 0.83 -12.94 -14.39
CA PRO A 139 0.13 -11.75 -14.91
C PRO A 139 -0.06 -10.61 -13.89
N ASN A 140 0.30 -10.82 -12.61
CA ASN A 140 0.20 -9.79 -11.57
C ASN A 140 1.53 -9.05 -11.40
N LYS A 141 1.48 -7.76 -11.72
CA LYS A 141 2.56 -6.77 -11.68
C LYS A 141 3.11 -6.61 -10.27
N CYS A 142 4.38 -6.22 -10.19
CA CYS A 142 5.14 -6.02 -8.96
C CYS A 142 4.37 -5.28 -7.87
N SER A 143 4.53 -5.72 -6.62
CA SER A 143 4.16 -4.98 -5.42
C SER A 143 5.14 -3.85 -5.17
N GLU A 144 4.61 -2.68 -4.80
CA GLU A 144 5.36 -1.45 -4.57
C GLU A 144 5.18 -0.96 -3.12
N TYR A 145 6.27 -0.86 -2.38
CA TYR A 145 6.29 -0.46 -0.97
C TYR A 145 6.59 1.03 -0.76
N CYS A 146 7.09 1.71 -1.79
CA CYS A 146 7.60 3.08 -1.72
C CYS A 146 6.80 4.06 -2.60
N LYS A 147 5.47 3.90 -2.60
CA LYS A 147 4.55 4.56 -3.55
C LYS A 147 4.62 6.09 -3.58
N GLU A 148 5.15 6.68 -2.52
CA GLU A 148 5.29 8.13 -2.37
C GLU A 148 6.37 8.71 -3.31
N TYR A 149 7.35 7.91 -3.74
CA TYR A 149 8.49 8.42 -4.51
C TYR A 149 9.07 7.45 -5.53
N PHE A 150 8.64 6.18 -5.56
CA PHE A 150 9.24 5.17 -6.43
C PHE A 150 8.23 4.27 -7.10
N THR A 151 8.29 4.14 -8.43
CA THR A 151 7.42 3.24 -9.20
C THR A 151 8.14 1.97 -9.66
N CYS A 152 7.54 0.80 -9.39
CA CYS A 152 8.08 -0.51 -9.77
C CYS A 152 7.66 -0.92 -11.19
N ASP A 153 8.17 -0.22 -12.21
CA ASP A 153 7.90 -0.51 -13.63
C ASP A 153 9.15 -0.31 -14.48
N GLU A 154 9.56 -1.37 -15.17
CA GLU A 154 10.73 -1.42 -16.06
C GLU A 154 10.80 -0.26 -17.06
N ARG A 155 9.66 0.29 -17.50
CA ARG A 155 9.61 1.39 -18.49
C ARG A 155 10.24 2.69 -18.00
N TYR A 156 10.37 2.87 -16.68
CA TYR A 156 11.01 4.04 -16.10
C TYR A 156 12.52 3.85 -15.89
N TYR A 157 13.07 2.66 -16.09
CA TYR A 157 14.50 2.47 -15.97
C TYR A 157 15.25 3.20 -17.11
N PRO A 158 16.16 4.15 -16.82
CA PRO A 158 16.66 5.12 -17.81
C PRO A 158 17.68 4.56 -18.83
N ALA A 159 17.92 3.24 -18.86
CA ALA A 159 18.90 2.63 -19.77
C ALA A 159 18.66 3.00 -21.24
N ASP A 160 17.42 2.90 -21.70
CA ASP A 160 17.07 3.22 -23.08
C ASP A 160 17.32 4.69 -23.42
N LEU A 161 17.07 5.59 -22.46
CA LEU A 161 17.31 7.03 -22.62
C LEU A 161 18.82 7.33 -22.67
N LEU A 162 19.61 6.67 -21.82
CA LEU A 162 21.07 6.77 -21.81
C LEU A 162 21.69 6.27 -23.12
N THR A 163 21.24 5.12 -23.62
CA THR A 163 21.69 4.55 -24.89
C THR A 163 21.33 5.46 -26.06
N LYS A 164 20.10 5.97 -26.12
CA LYS A 164 19.67 6.92 -27.17
C LYS A 164 20.49 8.21 -27.20
N LEU A 165 20.98 8.66 -26.04
CA LEU A 165 21.82 9.86 -25.92
C LEU A 165 23.31 9.60 -26.20
N GLY A 166 23.72 8.34 -26.36
CA GLY A 166 25.14 7.98 -26.47
C GLY A 166 25.93 8.29 -25.21
N CYS A 167 25.31 8.21 -24.02
CA CYS A 167 25.97 8.49 -22.75
C CYS A 167 26.94 7.36 -22.39
N ASN A 168 28.22 7.68 -22.20
CA ASN A 168 29.20 6.73 -21.66
C ASN A 168 29.05 6.66 -20.14
N GLY A 169 28.76 5.48 -19.60
CA GLY A 169 28.69 5.24 -18.15
C GLY A 169 29.98 4.60 -17.62
N GLU A 170 30.28 4.83 -16.33
CA GLU A 170 31.41 4.17 -15.63
C GLU A 170 31.24 2.65 -15.53
N LYS A 171 29.99 2.19 -15.49
CA LYS A 171 29.60 0.78 -15.40
C LYS A 171 28.72 0.39 -16.59
N PRO A 172 28.83 -0.86 -17.08
CA PRO A 172 27.93 -1.37 -18.12
C PRO A 172 26.48 -1.21 -17.68
N ILE A 173 25.65 -0.77 -18.62
CA ILE A 173 24.22 -0.56 -18.40
C ILE A 173 23.56 -1.94 -18.39
N LYS A 174 23.07 -2.37 -17.22
CA LYS A 174 22.24 -3.58 -17.09
C LYS A 174 20.93 -3.38 -17.84
N SER A 175 20.31 -4.44 -18.33
CA SER A 175 18.93 -4.38 -18.83
C SER A 175 17.92 -4.21 -17.68
N ALA A 176 16.72 -3.68 -17.98
CA ALA A 176 15.65 -3.60 -16.99
C ALA A 176 15.30 -4.98 -16.41
N GLY A 177 15.19 -5.99 -17.29
CA GLY A 177 14.90 -7.37 -16.90
C GLY A 177 15.95 -7.98 -15.96
N GLU A 178 17.24 -7.67 -16.11
CA GLU A 178 18.28 -8.12 -15.17
C GLU A 178 18.07 -7.58 -13.75
N ILE A 179 17.64 -6.32 -13.61
CA ILE A 179 17.41 -5.71 -12.31
C ILE A 179 16.17 -6.33 -11.66
N PHE A 180 15.09 -6.47 -12.44
CA PHE A 180 13.83 -7.01 -11.95
C PHE A 180 13.88 -8.52 -11.65
N LYS A 181 14.78 -9.27 -12.30
CA LYS A 181 15.03 -10.68 -11.99
C LYS A 181 15.38 -10.90 -10.51
N ASN A 182 16.12 -9.99 -9.89
CA ASN A 182 16.57 -10.12 -8.50
C ASN A 182 15.44 -9.90 -7.47
N VAL A 183 14.37 -9.21 -7.87
CA VAL A 183 13.20 -8.95 -7.02
C VAL A 183 11.99 -9.80 -7.39
N THR A 184 12.13 -10.62 -8.43
CA THR A 184 11.08 -11.54 -8.88
C THR A 184 11.18 -12.85 -8.13
N VAL A 185 10.15 -13.15 -7.35
CA VAL A 185 10.04 -14.43 -6.65
C VAL A 185 9.41 -15.44 -7.60
N ASN A 186 10.13 -16.52 -7.90
CA ASN A 186 9.57 -17.60 -8.70
C ASN A 186 8.62 -18.45 -7.85
N ARG A 187 7.60 -19.03 -8.50
CA ARG A 187 6.70 -20.00 -7.86
C ARG A 187 7.46 -21.17 -7.24
N LYS A 188 8.56 -21.63 -7.89
CA LYS A 188 9.44 -22.66 -7.35
C LYS A 188 10.14 -22.21 -6.06
N ASP A 189 10.57 -20.95 -5.99
CA ASP A 189 11.22 -20.37 -4.81
C ASP A 189 10.23 -20.22 -3.64
N LEU A 190 8.97 -19.90 -3.93
CA LEU A 190 7.89 -19.91 -2.94
C LEU A 190 7.63 -21.31 -2.39
N ILE A 191 7.59 -22.34 -3.25
CA ILE A 191 7.40 -23.73 -2.82
C ILE A 191 8.56 -24.19 -1.93
N ILE A 192 9.80 -23.85 -2.28
CA ILE A 192 10.99 -24.19 -1.45
C ILE A 192 10.98 -23.44 -0.11
N ARG A 193 10.62 -22.15 -0.09
CA ARG A 193 10.48 -21.40 1.17
C ARG A 193 9.36 -21.97 2.04
N GLN A 194 8.23 -22.31 1.42
CA GLN A 194 7.12 -22.92 2.13
C GLN A 194 7.52 -24.29 2.69
N SER A 195 8.18 -25.15 1.91
CA SER A 195 8.67 -26.46 2.41
C SER A 195 9.68 -26.32 3.54
N ASN A 196 10.53 -25.29 3.52
CA ASN A 196 11.48 -25.01 4.59
C ASN A 196 10.79 -24.46 5.86
N LEU A 197 9.72 -23.68 5.71
CA LEU A 197 8.89 -23.19 6.82
C LEU A 197 7.96 -24.29 7.39
N THR A 198 7.49 -25.21 6.55
CA THR A 198 6.65 -26.36 6.94
C THR A 198 7.47 -27.63 7.19
N GLY A 199 8.81 -27.52 7.30
CA GLY A 199 9.73 -28.65 7.54
C GLY A 199 9.48 -29.38 8.85
N TYR A 200 8.72 -28.78 9.79
CA TYR A 200 8.07 -29.51 10.87
C TYR A 200 6.73 -30.07 10.39
N SER A 201 6.78 -31.09 9.54
CA SER A 201 5.59 -31.87 9.18
C SER A 201 5.09 -32.62 10.41
N PHE A 202 3.76 -32.63 10.62
CA PHE A 202 3.09 -33.41 11.67
C PHE A 202 3.51 -34.91 11.63
N GLY A 203 3.86 -35.42 10.43
CA GLY A 203 4.37 -36.78 10.25
C GLY A 203 5.82 -37.01 10.71
N GLU A 204 6.67 -35.98 10.72
CA GLU A 204 8.03 -36.06 11.29
C GLU A 204 7.98 -36.04 12.82
N LEU A 205 7.09 -35.25 13.41
CA LEU A 205 6.85 -35.24 14.86
C LEU A 205 6.36 -36.60 15.38
N TYR A 206 5.60 -37.35 14.57
CA TYR A 206 5.13 -38.69 14.90
C TYR A 206 6.21 -39.80 14.81
N LYS A 207 7.37 -39.50 14.21
CA LYS A 207 8.52 -40.42 14.19
C LYS A 207 9.28 -40.41 15.51
N ASP A 208 9.18 -39.32 16.28
CA ASP A 208 9.77 -39.24 17.61
C ASP A 208 8.98 -40.12 18.58
N PRO A 209 9.62 -41.10 19.25
CA PRO A 209 8.96 -41.96 20.22
C PRO A 209 8.18 -41.18 21.28
N PHE A 210 8.72 -40.06 21.78
CA PHE A 210 8.10 -39.24 22.82
C PHE A 210 6.73 -38.72 22.38
N TYR A 211 6.66 -38.12 21.20
CA TYR A 211 5.41 -37.56 20.69
C TYR A 211 4.43 -38.65 20.26
N ARG A 212 4.91 -39.77 19.70
CA ARG A 212 4.06 -40.92 19.40
C ARG A 212 3.33 -41.43 20.64
N PHE A 213 4.05 -41.56 21.76
CA PHE A 213 3.44 -41.98 23.03
C PHE A 213 2.55 -40.88 23.62
N ALA A 214 2.99 -39.62 23.61
CA ALA A 214 2.21 -38.50 24.10
C ALA A 214 0.86 -38.37 23.38
N PHE A 215 0.84 -38.40 22.05
CA PHE A 215 -0.40 -38.34 21.27
C PHE A 215 -1.31 -39.53 21.57
N SER A 216 -0.78 -40.76 21.67
CA SER A 216 -1.60 -41.91 22.01
C SER A 216 -2.23 -41.79 23.41
N GLY A 217 -1.47 -41.30 24.39
CA GLY A 217 -1.93 -41.08 25.77
C GLY A 217 -2.97 -39.96 25.87
N PHE A 218 -2.73 -38.82 25.22
CA PHE A 218 -3.66 -37.69 25.23
C PHE A 218 -4.96 -38.01 24.50
N THR A 219 -4.93 -38.83 23.45
CA THR A 219 -6.16 -39.29 22.78
C THR A 219 -6.99 -40.17 23.72
N LEU A 220 -6.37 -41.11 24.44
CA LEU A 220 -7.06 -41.95 25.42
C LEU A 220 -7.62 -41.14 26.60
N LEU A 221 -6.84 -40.20 27.14
CA LEU A 221 -7.30 -39.30 28.21
C LEU A 221 -8.45 -38.40 27.75
N GLY A 222 -8.40 -37.92 26.51
CA GLY A 222 -9.49 -37.16 25.91
C GLY A 222 -10.77 -37.98 25.81
N ILE A 223 -10.67 -39.21 25.29
CA ILE A 223 -11.79 -40.14 25.20
C ILE A 223 -12.39 -40.42 26.59
N LEU A 224 -11.56 -40.77 27.58
CA LEU A 224 -12.01 -41.02 28.97
C LEU A 224 -12.65 -39.78 29.60
N SER A 225 -12.10 -38.59 29.35
CA SER A 225 -12.67 -37.32 29.84
C SER A 225 -14.04 -37.04 29.23
N THR A 226 -14.23 -37.32 27.93
CA THR A 226 -15.55 -37.19 27.30
C THR A 226 -16.54 -38.18 27.91
N PHE A 227 -16.18 -39.45 28.13
CA PHE A 227 -17.03 -40.42 28.80
C PHE A 227 -17.37 -40.02 30.24
N PHE A 228 -16.43 -39.43 30.98
CA PHE A 228 -16.70 -38.91 32.33
C PHE A 228 -17.71 -37.77 32.32
N VAL A 229 -17.59 -36.83 31.39
CA VAL A 229 -18.55 -35.74 31.22
C VAL A 229 -19.92 -36.31 30.82
N PHE A 230 -19.99 -37.24 29.86
CA PHE A 230 -21.26 -37.87 29.51
C PHE A 230 -21.83 -38.71 30.66
N TYR A 231 -21.02 -39.47 31.40
CA TYR A 231 -21.49 -40.22 32.56
C TYR A 231 -22.05 -39.32 33.67
N LYS A 232 -21.38 -38.20 33.95
CA LYS A 232 -21.77 -37.25 35.00
C LYS A 232 -22.94 -36.35 34.60
N PHE A 233 -23.07 -36.03 33.30
CA PHE A 233 -24.06 -35.09 32.78
C PHE A 233 -25.14 -35.72 31.89
N THR A 234 -25.15 -37.05 31.71
CA THR A 234 -26.28 -37.79 31.12
C THR A 234 -27.11 -38.37 32.28
N PRO A 235 -28.24 -37.75 32.66
CA PRO A 235 -29.13 -38.33 33.65
C PRO A 235 -29.85 -39.52 33.00
N VAL A 236 -29.21 -40.70 33.02
CA VAL A 236 -29.87 -41.96 32.64
C VAL A 236 -30.83 -42.31 33.78
N GLY A 237 -31.98 -41.65 33.75
CA GLY A 237 -33.00 -41.85 34.77
C GLY A 237 -34.20 -40.93 34.74
N THR A 238 -34.36 -39.97 33.80
CA THR A 238 -35.65 -39.24 33.72
C THR A 238 -35.90 -38.49 32.40
N TRP A 239 -35.91 -39.14 31.23
CA TRP A 239 -36.67 -38.59 30.09
C TRP A 239 -36.95 -39.59 28.97
N LEU A 240 -37.81 -40.56 29.29
CA LEU A 240 -38.73 -41.08 28.28
C LEU A 240 -39.86 -40.04 28.12
N ASN A 241 -40.08 -39.61 26.87
CA ASN A 241 -41.16 -38.73 26.38
C ASN A 241 -41.14 -37.24 26.79
N ARG A 242 -40.74 -36.37 25.84
CA ARG A 242 -41.64 -35.40 25.15
C ARG A 242 -40.87 -34.33 24.36
N GLY A 243 -41.23 -34.16 23.09
CA GLY A 243 -41.43 -32.87 22.39
C GLY A 243 -40.23 -31.93 22.23
N GLY A 244 -39.69 -31.83 21.01
CA GLY A 244 -38.64 -30.88 20.65
C GLY A 244 -39.09 -29.42 20.46
N SER A 245 -38.14 -28.49 20.34
CA SER A 245 -38.13 -27.40 19.34
C SER A 245 -36.83 -26.58 19.41
N ASN A 246 -36.44 -26.08 18.24
CA ASN A 246 -35.18 -25.47 17.81
C ASN A 246 -34.68 -24.25 18.60
N ARG A 247 -33.36 -24.21 18.83
CA ARG A 247 -32.59 -23.01 19.24
C ARG A 247 -31.41 -22.70 18.30
N ARG A 248 -31.50 -23.12 17.04
CA ARG A 248 -30.62 -22.68 15.95
C ARG A 248 -31.54 -21.97 14.95
N ASP A 249 -31.54 -20.63 14.94
CA ASP A 249 -32.04 -19.82 13.79
C ASP A 249 -31.99 -18.29 14.03
N ILE A 250 -31.89 -17.82 15.27
CA ILE A 250 -32.03 -16.38 15.57
C ILE A 250 -30.86 -15.53 15.02
N THR A 251 -29.63 -16.02 15.15
CA THR A 251 -28.42 -15.29 14.71
C THR A 251 -28.29 -15.27 13.18
N GLN A 252 -28.75 -16.34 12.52
CA GLN A 252 -28.67 -16.49 11.08
C GLN A 252 -29.76 -15.64 10.38
N ALA A 253 -30.95 -15.56 10.97
CA ALA A 253 -32.03 -14.69 10.51
C ALA A 253 -31.71 -13.18 10.69
N MET A 254 -30.93 -12.79 11.70
CA MET A 254 -30.47 -11.40 11.85
C MET A 254 -29.44 -10.99 10.79
N LEU A 255 -28.52 -11.89 10.45
CA LEU A 255 -27.47 -11.64 9.46
C LEU A 255 -28.08 -11.50 8.05
N GLU A 256 -29.08 -12.31 7.74
CA GLU A 256 -29.77 -12.28 6.44
C GLU A 256 -30.61 -11.00 6.25
N LYS A 257 -31.30 -10.53 7.31
CA LYS A 257 -32.02 -9.23 7.30
C LYS A 257 -31.09 -8.03 7.09
N HIS A 258 -29.88 -8.07 7.65
CA HIS A 258 -28.93 -6.96 7.53
C HIS A 258 -28.34 -6.88 6.11
N MET A 259 -28.05 -8.03 5.49
CA MET A 259 -27.55 -8.08 4.11
C MET A 259 -28.61 -7.68 3.07
N GLN A 260 -29.90 -7.97 3.30
CA GLN A 260 -30.98 -7.52 2.42
C GLN A 260 -31.20 -6.00 2.47
N GLN A 261 -30.99 -5.38 3.62
CA GLN A 261 -31.17 -3.94 3.81
C GLN A 261 -30.08 -3.14 3.06
N GLU A 262 -28.81 -3.55 3.18
CA GLU A 262 -27.68 -2.98 2.43
C GLU A 262 -27.83 -3.12 0.90
N LEU A 263 -28.42 -4.23 0.42
CA LEU A 263 -28.66 -4.45 -1.01
C LEU A 263 -29.81 -3.60 -1.58
N SER A 264 -30.72 -3.14 -0.72
CA SER A 264 -31.88 -2.32 -1.09
C SER A 264 -31.48 -0.85 -1.25
N ASP A 265 -30.61 -0.36 -0.37
CA ASP A 265 -30.09 1.02 -0.40
C ASP A 265 -29.15 1.27 -1.59
N LEU A 266 -28.48 0.21 -2.09
CA LEU A 266 -27.67 0.27 -3.32
C LEU A 266 -28.52 0.32 -4.62
N ARG A 267 -29.81 0.00 -4.55
CA ARG A 267 -30.71 0.00 -5.72
C ARG A 267 -31.48 1.31 -5.91
N GLU A 268 -31.54 2.18 -4.91
CA GLU A 268 -32.22 3.49 -4.99
C GLU A 268 -31.27 4.65 -5.35
N ILE A 269 -30.68 4.60 -6.55
CA ILE A 269 -30.19 5.81 -7.21
C ILE A 269 -30.90 5.92 -8.57
N PRO A 270 -32.00 6.69 -8.68
CA PRO A 270 -32.60 6.93 -9.99
C PRO A 270 -31.86 8.06 -10.74
N PRO A 271 -31.65 7.93 -12.07
CA PRO A 271 -31.14 9.03 -12.87
C PRO A 271 -32.23 10.08 -13.11
N LYS A 272 -31.85 11.35 -13.02
CA LYS A 272 -32.64 12.51 -13.46
C LYS A 272 -33.01 12.38 -14.95
N ILE A 273 -34.31 12.29 -15.25
CA ILE A 273 -34.84 12.64 -16.58
C ILE A 273 -36.15 13.44 -16.41
N LYS A 274 -36.14 14.67 -16.94
CA LYS A 274 -37.34 15.51 -17.15
C LYS A 274 -38.21 14.90 -18.25
N SER A 275 -39.53 14.86 -18.07
CA SER A 275 -40.48 14.88 -19.18
C SER A 275 -41.83 15.50 -18.77
N GLN A 276 -42.39 16.26 -19.70
CA GLN A 276 -43.55 17.14 -19.58
C GLN A 276 -44.89 16.41 -19.81
N LYS A 277 -45.96 16.96 -19.18
CA LYS A 277 -47.36 17.02 -19.64
C LYS A 277 -48.09 15.69 -19.94
N LYS A 278 -49.16 15.40 -19.17
CA LYS A 278 -50.57 15.73 -19.50
C LYS A 278 -51.52 15.28 -18.38
N ARG A 279 -52.48 16.14 -18.07
CA ARG A 279 -53.64 15.88 -17.20
C ARG A 279 -54.58 14.86 -17.87
N LEU A 280 -55.17 13.98 -17.07
CA LEU A 280 -56.46 13.33 -17.37
C LEU A 280 -57.28 13.26 -16.08
N ARG A 281 -58.44 13.92 -16.10
CA ARG A 281 -59.51 13.88 -15.09
C ARG A 281 -60.50 12.80 -15.52
N ILE A 282 -60.98 11.96 -14.61
CA ILE A 282 -62.27 11.27 -14.75
C ILE A 282 -62.97 11.23 -13.37
N ALA A 283 -64.29 11.37 -13.41
CA ALA A 283 -65.19 11.80 -12.35
C ALA A 283 -65.83 10.65 -11.53
N TYR A 284 -66.58 11.09 -10.51
CA TYR A 284 -67.36 10.39 -9.48
C TYR A 284 -68.44 9.40 -9.96
N GLN A 285 -68.85 8.51 -9.05
CA GLN A 285 -70.27 8.21 -8.82
C GLN A 285 -70.56 7.76 -7.37
N ASN A 286 -71.66 8.28 -6.84
CA ASN A 286 -72.30 8.03 -5.54
C ASN A 286 -72.91 6.62 -5.43
N ASN A 287 -72.93 6.07 -4.21
CA ASN A 287 -74.15 5.88 -3.41
C ASN A 287 -73.79 5.69 -1.93
#